data_AF-A0A379SN36-F1
#
_entry.id   AF-A0A379SN36-F1
#
_cell.length_a   1.000
_cell.length_b   1.000
_cell.length_c   1.000
_cell.angle_alpha   90.00
_cell.angle_beta   90.00
_cell.angle_gamma   90.00
#
_symmetry.space_group_name_H-M   'P 1'
#
loop_
_entity.id
_entity.type
_entity.pdbx_description
1 polymer ?
#
loop_
_entity_poly.entity_id
_entity_poly.type
_entity_poly.pdbx_seq_one_letter_code
_entity_poly.pdbx_strand_id
1 'polypeptide(L)'
;MNNIARVDGEQVANIGSENMTSDIILKLSQKVNALLARDDVDGVVITHGTDTLDETAYFLNLTVKSDKPVVFTAAMRPASAISADGAMNLLEAVTVAADPNAKGRGVMVCFKRSNWFGALCDEN
;
A
#
# COMPACT_ATOMS: atom_id res chain seq x y z
N MET A 1 -21.88 3.27 10.22
CA MET A 1 -20.56 3.08 9.56
C MET A 1 -19.51 3.44 10.59
N ASN A 2 -18.81 2.45 11.14
CA ASN A 2 -17.71 2.71 12.07
C ASN A 2 -16.58 3.40 11.32
N ASN A 3 -15.96 4.38 11.96
CA ASN A 3 -14.82 5.10 11.41
C ASN A 3 -13.65 4.11 11.29
N ILE A 4 -13.24 3.73 10.07
CA ILE A 4 -12.21 2.70 9.85
C ILE A 4 -10.84 3.21 10.29
N ALA A 5 -10.48 4.43 9.84
CA ALA A 5 -9.22 5.07 10.19
C ALA A 5 -9.35 6.59 10.05
N ARG A 6 -8.48 7.34 10.73
CA ARG A 6 -8.17 8.73 10.36
C ARG A 6 -7.09 8.68 9.28
N VAL A 7 -7.36 9.27 8.13
CA VAL A 7 -6.48 9.19 6.96
C VAL A 7 -5.99 10.57 6.59
N ASP A 8 -4.66 10.72 6.48
CA ASP A 8 -3.99 11.89 5.92
C ASP A 8 -3.28 11.47 4.61
N GLY A 9 -3.42 12.28 3.56
CA GLY A 9 -2.90 11.97 2.22
C GLY A 9 -1.62 12.73 1.89
N GLU A 10 -0.65 12.06 1.28
CA GLU A 10 0.61 12.69 0.86
C GLU A 10 1.07 12.21 -0.51
N GLN A 11 1.37 13.14 -1.42
CA GLN A 11 1.85 12.81 -2.76
C GLN A 11 3.37 12.61 -2.77
N VAL A 12 3.84 11.45 -3.25
CA VAL A 12 5.28 11.19 -3.47
C VAL A 12 5.66 11.39 -4.94
N ALA A 13 4.87 10.83 -5.84
CA ALA A 13 4.99 10.94 -7.29
C ALA A 13 3.61 10.72 -7.93
N ASN A 14 3.41 11.17 -9.17
CA ASN A 14 2.21 10.89 -9.97
C ASN A 14 2.65 10.55 -11.39
N ILE A 15 3.03 9.29 -11.60
CA ILE A 15 3.62 8.77 -12.83
C ILE A 15 3.08 7.37 -13.10
N GLY A 16 3.18 6.90 -14.35
CA GLY A 16 2.98 5.49 -14.65
C GLY A 16 4.04 4.63 -13.94
N SER A 17 3.65 3.47 -13.43
CA SER A 17 4.56 2.57 -12.70
C SER A 17 5.74 2.11 -13.56
N GLU A 18 5.55 1.97 -14.87
CA GLU A 18 6.60 1.68 -15.84
C GLU A 18 7.72 2.75 -15.88
N ASN A 19 7.46 3.94 -15.36
CA ASN A 19 8.43 5.03 -15.24
C ASN A 19 9.01 5.16 -13.81
N MET A 20 8.73 4.23 -12.90
CA MET A 20 9.33 4.23 -11.58
C MET A 20 10.84 4.03 -11.68
N THR A 21 11.58 4.93 -11.04
CA THR A 21 13.05 4.88 -10.99
C THR A 21 13.51 4.51 -9.58
N SER A 22 14.72 3.99 -9.47
CA SER A 22 15.34 3.66 -8.18
C SER A 22 15.39 4.86 -7.23
N ASP A 23 15.55 6.08 -7.75
CA ASP A 23 15.54 7.30 -6.94
C ASP A 23 14.17 7.57 -6.31
N ILE A 24 13.09 7.34 -7.05
CA ILE A 24 11.72 7.50 -6.53
C ILE A 24 11.41 6.38 -5.53
N ILE A 25 11.80 5.14 -5.83
CA ILE A 25 11.62 3.99 -4.92
C ILE A 25 12.39 4.22 -3.61
N LEU A 26 13.63 4.71 -3.69
CA LEU A 26 14.45 5.04 -2.52
C LEU A 26 13.82 6.17 -1.70
N LYS A 27 13.36 7.24 -2.35
CA LYS A 27 12.64 8.34 -1.71
C LYS A 27 11.36 7.85 -1.02
N LEU A 28 10.60 6.96 -1.66
CA LEU A 28 9.41 6.33 -1.09
C LEU A 28 9.77 5.54 0.17
N SER A 29 10.77 4.67 0.12
CA SER A 29 11.22 3.87 1.27
C SER A 29 11.68 4.75 2.45
N GLN A 30 12.49 5.78 2.19
CA GLN A 30 12.92 6.73 3.23
C GLN A 30 11.73 7.42 3.90
N LYS A 31 10.74 7.82 3.09
CA LYS A 31 9.55 8.51 3.57
C LYS A 31 8.64 7.60 4.40
N VAL A 32 8.43 6.37 3.95
CA VAL A 32 7.67 5.37 4.70
C VAL A 32 8.34 5.10 6.05
N ASN A 33 9.66 4.91 6.09
CA ASN A 33 10.40 4.77 7.36
C ASN A 33 10.21 5.99 8.27
N ALA A 34 10.31 7.21 7.73
CA ALA A 34 10.11 8.43 8.52
C ALA A 34 8.68 8.55 9.08
N LEU A 35 7.66 8.16 8.32
CA LEU A 35 6.27 8.15 8.78
C LEU A 35 6.05 7.10 9.87
N LEU A 36 6.52 5.87 9.65
CA LEU A 36 6.31 4.78 10.60
C LEU A 36 7.09 4.95 11.91
N ALA A 37 8.15 5.75 11.91
CA ALA A 37 8.87 6.15 13.13
C ALA A 37 8.06 7.08 14.06
N ARG A 38 6.98 7.69 13.58
CA ARG A 38 6.13 8.58 14.39
C ARG A 38 5.12 7.78 15.20
N ASP A 39 4.89 8.17 16.44
CA ASP A 39 3.91 7.51 17.32
C ASP A 39 2.44 7.76 16.91
N ASP A 40 2.19 8.81 16.13
CA ASP A 40 0.85 9.17 15.63
C ASP A 40 0.50 8.53 14.28
N VAL A 41 1.33 7.61 13.78
CA VAL A 41 1.11 6.84 12.55
C VAL A 41 1.06 5.36 12.89
N ASP A 42 -0.09 4.72 12.64
CA ASP A 42 -0.30 3.29 12.93
C ASP A 42 0.07 2.37 11.76
N GLY A 43 0.03 2.87 10.52
CA GLY A 43 0.32 2.13 9.30
C GLY A 43 0.33 3.04 8.06
N VAL A 44 0.77 2.51 6.92
CA VAL A 44 0.85 3.26 5.65
C VAL A 44 0.19 2.48 4.53
N VAL A 45 -0.63 3.16 3.73
CA VAL A 45 -1.15 2.66 2.45
C VAL A 45 -0.46 3.37 1.30
N ILE A 46 -0.02 2.62 0.29
CA ILE A 46 0.67 3.15 -0.90
C ILE A 46 -0.18 2.84 -2.13
N THR A 47 -0.73 3.88 -2.76
CA THR A 47 -1.35 3.77 -4.07
C THR A 47 -0.28 3.71 -5.14
N HIS A 48 -0.29 2.66 -5.95
CA HIS A 48 0.73 2.43 -6.98
C HIS A 48 0.11 1.95 -8.30
N GLY A 49 0.82 2.14 -9.41
CA GLY A 49 0.47 1.51 -10.69
C GLY A 49 0.77 0.00 -10.66
N THR A 50 0.11 -0.78 -11.51
CA THR A 50 0.17 -2.25 -11.46
C THR A 50 1.42 -2.85 -12.07
N ASP A 51 2.09 -2.16 -12.99
CA ASP A 51 3.08 -2.78 -13.87
C ASP A 51 4.40 -3.09 -13.15
N THR A 52 4.76 -2.28 -12.15
CA THR A 52 5.99 -2.46 -11.35
C THR A 52 5.71 -2.49 -9.85
N LEU A 53 4.48 -2.88 -9.48
CA LEU A 53 4.04 -2.90 -8.09
C LEU A 53 4.87 -3.89 -7.28
N ASP A 54 5.04 -5.10 -7.80
CA ASP A 54 5.69 -6.20 -7.09
C ASP A 54 7.16 -5.90 -6.77
N GLU A 55 7.88 -5.27 -7.70
CA GLU A 55 9.26 -4.83 -7.53
C GLU A 55 9.39 -3.76 -6.44
N THR A 56 8.48 -2.78 -6.44
CA THR A 56 8.47 -1.69 -5.47
C THR A 56 8.09 -2.20 -4.08
N ALA A 57 7.09 -3.08 -4.00
CA ALA A 57 6.66 -3.72 -2.76
C ALA A 57 7.78 -4.59 -2.17
N TYR A 58 8.46 -5.39 -3.00
CA TYR A 58 9.59 -6.19 -2.57
C TYR A 58 10.76 -5.34 -2.07
N PHE A 59 11.08 -4.23 -2.75
CA PHE A 59 12.11 -3.31 -2.28
C PHE A 59 11.77 -2.72 -0.90
N LEU A 60 10.52 -2.30 -0.69
CA LEU A 60 10.09 -1.77 0.62
C LEU A 60 10.10 -2.87 1.69
N ASN A 61 9.77 -4.11 1.35
CA ASN A 61 9.82 -5.23 2.29
C ASN A 61 11.24 -5.46 2.86
N LEU A 62 12.27 -5.18 2.06
CA LEU A 62 13.66 -5.30 2.49
C LEU A 62 14.16 -4.06 3.25
N THR A 63 13.62 -2.89 2.95
CA THR A 63 14.19 -1.59 3.38
C THR A 63 13.41 -0.88 4.49
N VAL A 64 12.13 -1.19 4.69
CA VAL A 64 11.34 -0.68 5.80
C VAL A 64 11.72 -1.39 7.10
N LYS A 65 12.03 -0.62 8.14
CA LYS A 65 12.47 -1.11 9.45
C LYS A 65 11.43 -0.82 10.53
N SER A 66 10.23 -1.37 10.33
CA SER A 66 9.09 -1.19 11.22
C SER A 66 8.15 -2.39 11.14
N ASP A 67 7.56 -2.75 12.28
CA ASP A 67 6.51 -3.79 12.35
C ASP A 67 5.11 -3.24 12.05
N LYS A 68 4.96 -1.92 11.97
CA LYS A 68 3.70 -1.29 11.56
C LYS A 68 3.33 -1.65 10.11
N PRO A 69 2.03 -1.84 9.80
CA PRO A 69 1.61 -2.32 8.48
C PRO A 69 2.01 -1.36 7.34
N VAL A 70 2.48 -1.94 6.23
CA VAL A 70 2.65 -1.25 4.94
C VAL A 70 1.88 -2.02 3.88
N VAL A 71 0.86 -1.38 3.31
CA VAL A 71 -0.06 -2.02 2.36
C VAL A 71 -0.02 -1.28 1.03
N PHE A 72 0.38 -1.97 -0.04
CA PHE A 72 0.24 -1.47 -1.41
C PHE A 72 -1.17 -1.75 -1.92
N THR A 73 -1.70 -0.82 -2.72
CA THR A 73 -2.94 -1.02 -3.46
C THR A 73 -2.84 -0.40 -4.85
N ALA A 74 -3.61 -0.93 -5.78
CA ALA A 74 -3.65 -0.51 -7.17
C ALA A 74 -5.04 -0.75 -7.77
N ALA A 75 -5.23 -0.31 -9.01
CA ALA A 75 -6.44 -0.57 -9.77
C ALA A 75 -6.10 -1.00 -11.19
N MET A 76 -6.80 -2.00 -11.71
CA MET A 76 -6.67 -2.44 -13.10
C MET A 76 -7.47 -1.54 -14.05
N ARG A 77 -8.49 -0.84 -13.55
CA ARG A 77 -9.32 0.09 -14.33
C ARG A 77 -9.11 1.53 -13.84
N PRO A 78 -9.12 2.51 -14.76
CA PRO A 78 -9.01 3.91 -14.37
C PRO A 78 -10.25 4.35 -13.57
N ALA A 79 -10.09 5.38 -12.74
CA ALA A 79 -11.13 5.86 -11.84
C ALA A 79 -12.44 6.31 -12.54
N SER A 80 -12.37 6.67 -13.82
CA SER A 80 -13.52 7.08 -14.64
C SER A 80 -14.25 5.91 -15.33
N ALA A 81 -13.74 4.69 -15.22
CA ALA A 81 -14.36 3.53 -15.87
C ALA A 81 -15.62 3.06 -15.15
N ILE A 82 -16.57 2.52 -15.91
CA ILE A 82 -17.66 1.73 -15.34
C ILE A 82 -17.04 0.52 -14.61
N SER A 83 -17.51 0.27 -13.38
CA SER A 83 -17.00 -0.80 -12.52
C SER A 83 -15.51 -0.67 -12.19
N ALA A 84 -15.03 0.56 -11.95
CA ALA A 84 -13.70 0.83 -11.44
C ALA A 84 -13.47 0.12 -10.09
N ASP A 85 -12.31 -0.53 -9.94
CA ASP A 85 -11.94 -1.33 -8.77
C ASP A 85 -11.17 -0.54 -7.70
N GLY A 86 -10.60 0.62 -8.07
CA GLY A 86 -9.71 1.38 -7.18
C GLY A 86 -10.33 1.85 -5.86
N ALA A 87 -11.60 2.27 -5.85
CA ALA A 87 -12.25 2.73 -4.63
C ALA A 87 -12.41 1.61 -3.59
N MET A 88 -12.79 0.41 -4.05
CA MET A 88 -12.92 -0.76 -3.18
C MET A 88 -11.55 -1.27 -2.73
N ASN A 89 -10.58 -1.36 -3.65
CA ASN A 89 -9.23 -1.80 -3.32
C ASN A 89 -8.57 -0.86 -2.28
N LEU A 90 -8.77 0.46 -2.40
CA LEU A 90 -8.27 1.42 -1.42
C LEU A 90 -8.93 1.26 -0.04
N LEU A 91 -10.25 1.03 -0.01
CA LEU A 91 -10.97 0.77 1.24
C LEU A 91 -10.46 -0.51 1.92
N GLU A 92 -10.28 -1.58 1.16
CA GLU A 92 -9.74 -2.85 1.65
C GLU A 92 -8.30 -2.64 2.18
N ALA A 93 -7.44 -1.93 1.44
CA ALA A 93 -6.08 -1.64 1.87
C ALA A 93 -5.99 -0.80 3.14
N VAL A 94 -6.85 0.22 3.30
CA VAL A 94 -6.94 1.01 4.53
C VAL A 94 -7.44 0.15 5.70
N THR A 95 -8.40 -0.75 5.44
CA THR A 95 -8.90 -1.67 6.46
C THR A 95 -7.81 -2.61 6.95
N VAL A 96 -7.01 -3.19 6.04
CA VAL A 96 -5.86 -4.03 6.39
C VAL A 96 -4.79 -3.24 7.14
N ALA A 97 -4.47 -2.02 6.70
CA ALA A 97 -3.47 -1.19 7.36
C ALA A 97 -3.87 -0.76 8.79
N ALA A 98 -5.18 -0.73 9.08
CA ALA A 98 -5.73 -0.43 10.40
C ALA A 98 -5.90 -1.67 11.30
N ASP A 99 -5.76 -2.89 10.78
CA ASP A 99 -5.94 -4.13 11.54
C ASP A 99 -4.72 -4.39 12.45
N PRO A 100 -4.89 -4.53 13.78
CA PRO A 100 -3.80 -4.90 14.68
C PRO A 100 -3.09 -6.20 14.30
N ASN A 101 -3.78 -7.14 13.64
CA ASN A 101 -3.24 -8.43 13.19
C ASN A 101 -2.32 -8.29 11.97
N ALA A 102 -2.29 -7.13 11.30
CA ALA A 102 -1.41 -6.89 10.16
C ALA A 102 0.04 -6.54 10.58
N LYS A 103 0.29 -6.29 11.86
CA LYS A 103 1.62 -5.97 12.38
C LYS A 103 2.59 -7.13 12.19
N GLY A 104 3.83 -6.81 11.79
CA GLY A 104 4.90 -7.79 11.62
C GLY A 104 4.74 -8.75 10.44
N ARG A 105 3.75 -8.54 9.56
CA ARG A 105 3.53 -9.37 8.36
C ARG A 105 4.40 -8.98 7.15
N GLY A 106 5.28 -7.98 7.32
CA GLY A 106 6.02 -7.38 6.22
C GLY A 106 5.16 -6.46 5.35
N VAL A 107 5.62 -6.19 4.14
CA VAL A 107 4.84 -5.42 3.15
C VAL A 107 3.79 -6.32 2.50
N MET A 108 2.56 -5.84 2.45
CA MET A 108 1.42 -6.55 1.87
C MET A 108 0.92 -5.85 0.60
N VAL A 109 0.25 -6.60 -0.27
CA VAL A 109 -0.38 -6.08 -1.48
C VAL A 109 -1.87 -6.43 -1.46
N CYS A 110 -2.74 -5.43 -1.52
CA CYS A 110 -4.19 -5.58 -1.44
C CYS A 110 -4.88 -4.89 -2.63
N PHE A 111 -5.26 -5.69 -3.64
CA PHE A 111 -6.17 -5.29 -4.70
C PHE A 111 -6.71 -6.51 -5.46
N LYS A 112 -7.90 -6.38 -6.06
CA LYS A 112 -8.51 -7.47 -6.84
C LYS A 112 -7.85 -7.63 -8.22
N ARG A 113 -6.80 -8.46 -8.29
CA ARG A 113 -6.55 -9.31 -9.47
C ARG A 113 -7.14 -10.66 -9.14
N SER A 114 -7.94 -11.24 -10.02
CA SER A 114 -8.35 -12.64 -9.91
C SER A 114 -7.15 -13.52 -9.51
N ASN A 115 -7.09 -13.91 -8.23
CA ASN A 115 -6.14 -14.81 -7.57
C ASN A 115 -4.65 -14.39 -7.46
N TRP A 116 -4.32 -13.22 -6.90
CA TRP A 116 -2.95 -12.97 -6.39
C TRP A 116 -2.94 -12.75 -4.88
N PHE A 117 -2.50 -13.79 -4.14
CA PHE A 117 -2.24 -13.80 -2.70
C PHE A 117 -0.73 -13.58 -2.47
N GLY A 118 -0.31 -12.33 -2.26
CA GLY A 118 1.07 -11.96 -1.91
C GLY A 118 1.15 -11.50 -0.46
N ALA A 119 1.62 -12.40 0.42
CA ALA A 119 1.81 -12.23 1.86
C ALA A 119 0.56 -11.82 2.68
N LEU A 120 -0.29 -12.83 2.95
CA LEU A 120 -1.22 -12.94 4.08
C LEU A 120 -2.33 -11.86 4.20
N CYS A 121 -3.39 -12.01 3.40
CA CYS A 121 -4.75 -11.84 3.93
C CYS A 121 -5.17 -13.22 4.46
N ASP A 122 -4.97 -13.48 5.77
CA ASP A 122 -5.66 -14.60 6.39
C ASP A 122 -7.15 -14.27 6.41
N GLU A 123 -7.94 -15.12 5.76
CA GLU A 123 -9.37 -15.23 6.01
C GLU A 123 -9.55 -15.54 7.50
N ASN A 124 -10.31 -14.72 8.22
CA ASN A 124 -11.04 -15.21 9.39
C ASN A 124 -12.23 -16.04 8.91
#